data_AF-A0A534VUJ6-F1
#
_entry.id   AF-A0A534VUJ6-F1
#
_cell.length_a   1.000
_cell.length_b   1.000
_cell.length_c   1.000
_cell.angle_alpha   90.00
_cell.angle_beta   90.00
_cell.angle_gamma   90.00
#
_symmetry.space_group_name_H-M   'P 1'
#
loop_
_entity.id
_entity.type
_entity.pdbx_description
1 polymer ?
#
loop_
_entity_poly.entity_id
_entity_poly.type
_entity_poly.pdbx_seq_one_letter_code
_entity_poly.pdbx_strand_id
1 'polypeptide(L)'
;MRRAALLLFLFGCKPAAPPPGAAGPVEAVQEFAAALQRGDPAAAYALLSSRTQREADQLAARARAAAGDAGGAPESGRQMLFGSALPSGKVDVREISRQGDVAQVEVVDKSGRARSYRVVREGGVWKLDLDLPAADGGG
;
A
#
# COMPACT_ATOMS: atom_id res chain seq x y z
N MET A 1 51.29 4.61 35.17
CA MET A 1 50.25 5.54 34.65
C MET A 1 50.56 5.84 33.19
N ARG A 2 49.60 6.16 32.31
CA ARG A 2 48.13 6.25 32.48
C ARG A 2 47.52 4.82 32.61
N ARG A 3 46.23 4.43 32.52
CA ARG A 3 44.92 4.96 32.07
C ARG A 3 44.71 5.14 30.54
N ALA A 4 43.57 4.64 30.06
CA ALA A 4 42.95 4.82 28.73
C ALA A 4 43.69 4.24 27.50
N ALA A 5 43.00 3.64 26.52
CA ALA A 5 41.63 3.10 26.51
C ALA A 5 41.45 2.09 25.34
N LEU A 6 40.69 1.01 25.56
CA LEU A 6 40.06 0.30 24.43
C LEU A 6 38.88 1.14 23.95
N LEU A 7 39.01 1.76 22.77
CA LEU A 7 37.87 2.30 22.04
C LEU A 7 37.15 1.15 21.32
N LEU A 8 36.25 0.46 22.04
CA LEU A 8 35.22 -0.34 21.38
C LEU A 8 34.33 0.60 20.56
N PHE A 9 34.58 0.67 19.26
CA PHE A 9 33.64 1.23 18.31
C PHE A 9 32.44 0.29 18.19
N LEU A 10 31.51 0.46 19.13
CA LEU A 10 30.16 -0.08 19.04
C LEU A 10 29.44 0.61 17.88
N PHE A 11 29.72 0.14 16.66
CA PHE A 11 28.88 0.43 15.49
C PHE A 11 27.51 -0.15 15.78
N GLY A 12 26.62 0.74 16.24
CA GLY A 12 25.25 0.39 16.56
C GLY A 12 24.49 0.05 15.29
N CYS A 13 24.56 -1.22 14.89
CA CYS A 13 23.63 -1.83 13.95
C CYS A 13 22.22 -1.76 14.55
N LYS A 14 21.57 -0.59 14.41
CA LYS A 14 20.12 -0.58 14.23
C LYS A 14 19.86 -1.56 13.09
N PRO A 15 19.10 -2.65 13.29
CA PRO A 15 18.59 -3.37 12.13
C PRO A 15 17.83 -2.34 11.29
N ALA A 16 18.14 -2.27 9.99
CA ALA A 16 17.33 -1.47 9.09
C ALA A 16 15.88 -1.93 9.28
N ALA A 17 14.96 -0.99 9.55
CA ALA A 17 13.55 -1.33 9.68
C ALA A 17 13.16 -2.12 8.41
N PRO A 18 12.54 -3.30 8.54
CA PRO A 18 12.16 -4.09 7.37
C PRO A 18 11.38 -3.20 6.40
N PRO A 19 11.65 -3.24 5.09
CA PRO A 19 10.92 -2.40 4.14
C PRO A 19 9.42 -2.67 4.31
N PRO A 20 8.56 -1.63 4.24
CA PRO A 20 7.16 -1.77 4.63
C PRO A 20 6.49 -2.88 3.81
N GLY A 21 5.75 -3.75 4.49
CA GLY A 21 5.24 -5.02 4.01
C GLY A 21 6.18 -6.23 4.13
N ALA A 22 7.41 -6.11 4.63
CA ALA A 22 8.31 -7.27 4.79
C ALA A 22 8.03 -8.12 6.05
N ALA A 23 7.33 -7.57 7.05
CA ALA A 23 7.00 -8.30 8.29
C ALA A 23 5.88 -9.34 8.08
N GLY A 24 4.85 -8.98 7.33
CA GLY A 24 3.70 -9.85 7.06
C GLY A 24 2.59 -9.11 6.28
N PRO A 25 1.53 -9.84 5.86
CA PRO A 25 0.45 -9.27 5.05
C PRO A 25 -0.49 -8.39 5.87
N VAL A 26 -0.64 -8.63 7.18
CA VAL A 26 -1.41 -7.78 8.10
C VAL A 26 -0.69 -6.45 8.27
N GLU A 27 0.62 -6.50 8.48
CA GLU A 27 1.50 -5.36 8.66
C GLU A 27 1.52 -4.48 7.40
N ALA A 28 1.65 -5.07 6.20
CA ALA A 28 1.56 -4.35 4.93
C ALA A 28 0.27 -3.51 4.81
N VAL A 29 -0.85 -4.05 5.29
CA VAL A 29 -2.18 -3.42 5.23
C VAL A 29 -2.37 -2.38 6.34
N GLN A 30 -1.78 -2.61 7.53
CA GLN A 30 -1.69 -1.58 8.58
C GLN A 30 -0.80 -0.41 8.14
N GLU A 31 0.32 -0.66 7.49
CA GLU A 31 1.23 0.37 6.95
C GLU A 31 0.59 1.14 5.79
N PHE A 32 -0.18 0.46 4.93
CA PHE A 32 -1.01 1.08 3.90
C PHE A 32 -2.07 2.00 4.53
N ALA A 33 -2.84 1.51 5.50
CA ALA A 33 -3.82 2.32 6.23
C ALA A 33 -3.17 3.51 6.96
N ALA A 34 -1.98 3.31 7.54
CA ALA A 34 -1.20 4.37 8.18
C ALA A 34 -0.65 5.39 7.16
N ALA A 35 -0.34 5.00 5.92
CA ALA A 35 0.02 5.92 4.85
C ALA A 35 -1.18 6.79 4.43
N LEU A 36 -2.36 6.19 4.27
CA LEU A 36 -3.60 6.94 4.01
C LEU A 36 -3.93 7.92 5.15
N GLN A 37 -3.83 7.48 6.41
CA GLN A 37 -4.04 8.32 7.60
C GLN A 37 -3.04 9.48 7.70
N ARG A 38 -1.79 9.30 7.23
CA ARG A 38 -0.76 10.35 7.18
C ARG A 38 -0.94 11.34 6.02
N GLY A 39 -1.87 11.11 5.11
CA GLY A 39 -1.98 11.88 3.86
C GLY A 39 -0.80 11.62 2.90
N ASP A 40 -0.24 10.41 2.94
CA ASP A 40 0.93 9.98 2.15
C ASP A 40 0.50 8.97 1.06
N PRO A 41 -0.14 9.43 -0.04
CA PRO A 41 -0.54 8.57 -1.14
C PRO A 41 0.66 8.00 -1.91
N ALA A 42 1.88 8.50 -1.70
CA ALA A 42 3.08 7.95 -2.32
C ALA A 42 3.49 6.64 -1.65
N ALA A 43 3.60 6.61 -0.31
CA ALA A 43 3.84 5.38 0.43
C ALA A 43 2.68 4.38 0.29
N ALA A 44 1.42 4.87 0.28
CA ALA A 44 0.26 4.01 0.05
C ALA A 44 0.29 3.34 -1.35
N TYR A 45 0.65 4.09 -2.40
CA TYR A 45 0.78 3.52 -3.76
C TYR A 45 1.94 2.51 -3.87
N ALA A 46 3.07 2.77 -3.20
CA ALA A 46 4.23 1.87 -3.20
C ALA A 46 3.93 0.48 -2.58
N LEU A 47 2.96 0.42 -1.68
CA LEU A 47 2.45 -0.83 -1.07
C LEU A 47 1.42 -1.59 -1.91
N LEU A 48 0.98 -1.06 -3.05
CA LEU A 48 0.12 -1.77 -4.00
C LEU A 48 0.93 -2.73 -4.87
N SER A 49 0.33 -3.84 -5.29
CA SER A 49 0.96 -4.82 -6.18
C SER A 49 1.39 -4.17 -7.51
N SER A 50 2.41 -4.73 -8.15
CA SER A 50 2.86 -4.24 -9.46
C SER A 50 1.77 -4.42 -10.53
N ARG A 51 0.78 -5.29 -10.30
CA ARG A 51 -0.46 -5.40 -11.09
C ARG A 51 -1.35 -4.18 -10.86
N THR A 52 -1.79 -3.95 -9.62
CA THR A 52 -2.70 -2.85 -9.25
C THR A 52 -2.17 -1.48 -9.68
N GLN A 53 -0.85 -1.22 -9.55
CA GLN A 53 -0.26 0.03 -10.02
C GLN A 53 -0.46 0.22 -11.54
N ARG A 54 -0.19 -0.80 -12.36
CA ARG A 54 -0.43 -0.72 -13.82
C ARG A 54 -1.90 -0.56 -14.17
N GLU A 55 -2.80 -1.25 -13.48
CA GLU A 55 -4.25 -1.13 -13.70
C GLU A 55 -4.76 0.28 -13.35
N ALA A 56 -4.27 0.87 -12.25
CA ALA A 56 -4.58 2.24 -11.87
C ALA A 56 -4.05 3.27 -12.89
N ASP A 57 -2.81 3.13 -13.36
CA ASP A 57 -2.22 4.01 -14.37
C ASP A 57 -2.94 3.89 -15.74
N GLN A 58 -3.42 2.70 -16.11
CA GLN A 58 -4.29 2.50 -17.26
C GLN A 58 -5.65 3.16 -17.10
N LEU A 59 -6.28 3.06 -15.93
CA LEU A 59 -7.54 3.77 -15.61
C LEU A 59 -7.35 5.29 -15.70
N ALA A 60 -6.25 5.83 -15.18
CA ALA A 60 -5.93 7.26 -15.28
C ALA A 60 -5.62 7.70 -16.73
N ALA A 61 -5.02 6.84 -17.55
CA ALA A 61 -4.82 7.10 -18.97
C ALA A 61 -6.16 7.10 -19.75
N ARG A 62 -7.05 6.13 -19.50
CA ARG A 62 -8.40 6.11 -20.09
C ARG A 62 -9.23 7.32 -19.64
N ALA A 63 -9.16 7.72 -18.37
CA ALA A 63 -9.85 8.90 -17.85
C ALA A 63 -9.39 10.21 -18.52
N ARG A 64 -8.08 10.36 -18.76
CA ARG A 64 -7.54 11.50 -19.54
C ARG A 64 -7.98 11.48 -20.99
N ALA A 65 -7.97 10.32 -21.64
CA ALA A 65 -8.45 10.17 -23.01
C ALA A 65 -9.95 10.48 -23.16
N ALA A 66 -10.76 10.17 -22.15
CA ALA A 66 -12.20 10.47 -22.12
C ALA A 66 -12.53 11.94 -21.81
N ALA A 67 -11.68 12.63 -21.05
CA ALA A 67 -11.88 14.05 -20.73
C ALA A 67 -11.43 15.01 -21.85
N GLY A 68 -10.41 14.64 -22.63
CA GLY A 68 -9.83 15.53 -23.64
C GLY A 68 -9.30 16.82 -23.02
N ASP A 69 -9.62 17.96 -23.62
CA ASP A 69 -9.24 19.29 -23.11
C ASP A 69 -10.06 19.77 -21.90
N ALA A 70 -11.07 19.01 -21.45
CA ALA A 70 -11.81 19.30 -20.23
C ALA A 70 -10.96 18.96 -18.99
N GLY A 71 -10.11 19.90 -18.58
CA GLY A 71 -9.19 19.75 -17.45
C GLY A 71 -9.88 19.27 -16.16
N GLY A 72 -9.25 18.31 -15.48
CA GLY A 72 -9.78 17.66 -14.26
C GLY A 72 -9.53 16.15 -14.21
N ALA A 73 -9.10 15.52 -15.30
CA ALA A 73 -8.71 14.11 -15.31
C ALA A 73 -7.40 13.85 -14.53
N PRO A 74 -7.25 12.67 -13.90
CA PRO A 74 -6.07 12.35 -13.09
C PRO A 74 -4.82 12.10 -13.94
N GLU A 75 -3.70 12.70 -13.55
CA GLU A 75 -2.39 12.57 -14.22
C GLU A 75 -1.80 11.16 -14.10
N SER A 76 -2.14 10.45 -13.01
CA SER A 76 -1.59 9.13 -12.64
C SER A 76 -2.60 8.26 -11.92
N GLY A 77 -2.38 6.94 -11.91
CA GLY A 77 -3.19 5.97 -11.18
C GLY A 77 -3.25 6.26 -9.69
N ARG A 78 -2.15 6.75 -9.11
CA ARG A 78 -2.10 7.26 -7.73
C ARG A 78 -3.11 8.40 -7.50
N GLN A 79 -3.24 9.34 -8.43
CA GLN A 79 -4.20 10.44 -8.32
C GLN A 79 -5.64 9.97 -8.60
N MET A 80 -5.83 8.97 -9.45
CA MET A 80 -7.14 8.32 -9.66
C MET A 80 -7.64 7.61 -8.39
N LEU A 81 -6.77 6.85 -7.72
CA LEU A 81 -7.11 6.10 -6.50
C LEU A 81 -7.25 6.96 -5.23
N PHE A 82 -6.51 8.07 -5.14
CA PHE A 82 -6.39 8.87 -3.90
C PHE A 82 -6.78 10.35 -4.05
N GLY A 83 -7.27 10.78 -5.22
CA GLY A 83 -7.66 12.17 -5.49
C GLY A 83 -8.97 12.61 -4.82
N SER A 84 -9.78 11.66 -4.34
CA SER A 84 -11.02 11.92 -3.60
C SER A 84 -10.93 11.35 -2.17
N ALA A 85 -11.22 12.22 -1.19
CA ALA A 85 -11.43 11.96 0.23
C ALA A 85 -10.87 10.62 0.79
N LEU A 86 -9.59 10.60 1.15
CA LEU A 86 -8.96 9.45 1.81
C LEU A 86 -9.76 9.00 3.05
N PRO A 87 -10.07 7.69 3.20
CA PRO A 87 -10.90 7.20 4.30
C PRO A 87 -10.19 7.36 5.66
N SER A 88 -10.62 8.35 6.43
CA SER A 88 -9.96 8.77 7.67
C SER A 88 -10.41 7.96 8.90
N GLY A 89 -9.68 6.89 9.20
CA GLY A 89 -9.93 6.15 10.44
C GLY A 89 -8.90 5.08 10.77
N LYS A 90 -8.74 4.80 12.06
CA LYS A 90 -8.28 3.49 12.53
C LYS A 90 -9.20 2.41 11.95
N VAL A 91 -8.61 1.41 11.34
CA VAL A 91 -9.28 0.18 10.89
C VAL A 91 -8.75 -0.99 11.71
N ASP A 92 -9.58 -2.01 11.92
CA ASP A 92 -9.09 -3.30 12.39
C ASP A 92 -8.60 -4.13 11.19
N VAL A 93 -7.56 -4.93 11.36
CA VAL A 93 -6.95 -5.71 10.26
C VAL A 93 -6.65 -7.12 10.74
N ARG A 94 -7.26 -8.12 10.09
CA ARG A 94 -7.20 -9.53 10.46
C ARG A 94 -6.82 -10.38 9.26
N GLU A 95 -5.85 -11.29 9.39
CA GLU A 95 -5.63 -12.33 8.39
C GLU A 95 -6.77 -13.35 8.44
N ILE A 96 -7.41 -13.61 7.29
CA ILE A 96 -8.50 -14.60 7.17
C ILE A 96 -8.08 -15.84 6.36
N SER A 97 -7.02 -15.75 5.54
CA SER A 97 -6.42 -16.90 4.85
C SER A 97 -5.00 -16.59 4.40
N ARG A 98 -4.12 -17.60 4.36
CA ARG A 98 -2.78 -17.52 3.77
C ARG A 98 -2.47 -18.81 3.03
N GLN A 99 -1.99 -18.68 1.80
CA GLN A 99 -1.68 -19.76 0.87
C GLN A 99 -0.37 -19.42 0.14
N GLY A 100 0.76 -19.85 0.71
CA GLY A 100 2.10 -19.52 0.20
C GLY A 100 2.34 -18.01 0.17
N ASP A 101 2.72 -17.48 -0.99
CA ASP A 101 2.97 -16.06 -1.27
C ASP A 101 1.70 -15.23 -1.53
N VAL A 102 0.51 -15.76 -1.23
CA VAL A 102 -0.78 -15.03 -1.28
C VAL A 102 -1.49 -15.10 0.07
N ALA A 103 -2.02 -13.97 0.54
CA ALA A 103 -2.87 -13.87 1.71
C ALA A 103 -4.18 -13.15 1.39
N GLN A 104 -5.20 -13.39 2.20
CA GLN A 104 -6.39 -12.56 2.29
C GLN A 104 -6.44 -11.97 3.69
N VAL A 105 -6.55 -10.65 3.75
CA VAL A 105 -6.84 -9.93 4.99
C VAL A 105 -8.26 -9.37 4.92
N GLU A 106 -8.90 -9.31 6.07
CA GLU A 106 -10.14 -8.58 6.29
C GLU A 106 -9.80 -7.29 7.01
N VAL A 107 -10.34 -6.18 6.51
CA VAL A 107 -10.20 -4.85 7.11
C VAL A 107 -11.58 -4.38 7.53
N VAL A 108 -11.78 -4.08 8.81
CA VAL A 108 -13.06 -3.61 9.34
C VAL A 108 -12.97 -2.11 9.61
N ASP A 109 -13.86 -1.34 8.98
CA ASP A 109 -13.97 0.11 9.23
C ASP A 109 -14.69 0.43 10.55
N LYS A 110 -14.59 1.68 11.01
CA LYS A 110 -15.26 2.14 12.26
C LYS A 110 -16.79 2.03 12.24
N SER A 111 -17.40 1.87 11.06
CA SER A 111 -18.84 1.65 10.89
C SER A 111 -19.20 0.15 10.90
N GLY A 112 -18.23 -0.72 11.22
CA GLY A 112 -18.41 -2.17 11.29
C GLY A 112 -18.41 -2.87 9.93
N ARG A 113 -18.08 -2.19 8.84
CA ARG A 113 -18.05 -2.82 7.51
C ARG A 113 -16.71 -3.53 7.31
N ALA A 114 -16.76 -4.85 7.25
CA ALA A 114 -15.66 -5.67 6.79
C ALA A 114 -15.48 -5.54 5.26
N ARG A 115 -14.23 -5.50 4.81
CA ARG A 115 -13.84 -5.65 3.40
C ARG A 115 -12.61 -6.54 3.33
N SER A 116 -12.69 -7.61 2.55
CA SER A 116 -11.53 -8.43 2.23
C SER A 116 -10.64 -7.75 1.17
N TYR A 117 -9.33 -7.89 1.34
CA TYR A 117 -8.30 -7.49 0.38
C TYR A 117 -7.34 -8.65 0.17
N ARG A 118 -6.88 -8.82 -1.06
CA ARG A 118 -5.79 -9.76 -1.39
C ARG A 118 -4.45 -9.06 -1.11
N VAL A 119 -3.51 -9.82 -0.58
CA VAL A 119 -2.12 -9.40 -0.40
C VAL A 119 -1.22 -10.44 -1.06
N VAL A 120 -0.27 -10.01 -1.88
CA VAL A 120 0.64 -10.88 -2.64
C VAL A 120 2.08 -10.52 -2.30
N ARG A 121 2.98 -11.52 -2.28
CA ARG A 121 4.38 -11.32 -1.91
C ARG A 121 5.26 -11.15 -3.16
N GLU A 122 5.57 -9.91 -3.50
CA GLU A 122 6.45 -9.56 -4.61
C GLU A 122 7.87 -9.28 -4.10
N GLY A 123 8.89 -9.96 -4.64
CA GLY A 123 10.30 -9.68 -4.30
C GLY A 123 10.65 -9.87 -2.82
N GLY A 124 9.84 -10.62 -2.08
CA GLY A 124 9.96 -10.83 -0.63
C GLY A 124 9.09 -9.93 0.24
N VAL A 125 8.46 -8.90 -0.32
CA VAL A 125 7.62 -7.90 0.36
C VAL A 125 6.14 -8.16 0.08
N TRP A 126 5.29 -8.11 1.10
CA TRP A 126 3.84 -8.19 0.94
C TRP A 126 3.26 -6.87 0.43
N LYS A 127 2.43 -6.93 -0.61
CA LYS A 127 1.78 -5.80 -1.27
C LYS A 127 0.30 -6.08 -1.51
N LEU A 128 -0.54 -5.05 -1.44
CA LEU A 128 -1.98 -5.19 -1.62
C LEU A 128 -2.31 -5.34 -3.11
N ASP A 129 -2.90 -6.47 -3.49
CA ASP A 129 -3.48 -6.69 -4.81
C ASP A 129 -4.94 -6.22 -4.75
N LEU A 130 -5.18 -4.96 -5.08
CA LEU A 130 -6.53 -4.45 -5.25
C LEU A 130 -7.03 -4.93 -6.61
N ASP A 131 -8.09 -5.72 -6.61
CA ASP A 131 -8.83 -6.04 -7.83
C ASP A 131 -9.64 -4.79 -8.22
N LEU A 132 -9.01 -3.92 -9.01
CA LEU A 132 -9.68 -2.75 -9.58
C LEU A 132 -10.66 -3.25 -10.65
N PRO A 133 -11.84 -2.63 -10.79
CA PRO A 133 -12.81 -3.05 -11.81
C PRO A 133 -12.13 -2.97 -13.18
N ALA A 134 -12.05 -4.12 -13.86
CA ALA A 134 -11.40 -4.22 -15.16
C ALA A 134 -12.00 -3.14 -16.08
N ALA A 135 -11.13 -2.33 -16.68
CA ALA A 135 -11.52 -1.11 -17.38
C ALA A 135 -12.35 -1.34 -18.66
N ASP A 136 -12.62 -2.61 -18.97
CA ASP A 136 -13.36 -3.12 -20.13
C ASP A 136 -14.84 -3.40 -19.79
N GLY A 137 -15.30 -3.03 -18.58
CA GLY A 137 -16.72 -3.00 -18.19
C GLY A 137 -17.51 -1.85 -18.83
N GLY A 138 -17.44 -1.72 -20.16
CA GLY A 138 -18.24 -0.79 -20.94
C GLY A 138 -19.51 -1.46 -21.49
N GLY A 139 -20.66 -0.83 -21.27
CA GLY A 139 -21.98 -1.22 -21.79
C GLY A 139 -22.90 0.00 -21.85
#